data_AF-A0A523PKF7-F1
#
_entry.id   AF-A0A523PKF7-F1
#
_cell.length_a   1.000
_cell.length_b   1.000
_cell.length_c   1.000
_cell.angle_alpha   90.00
_cell.angle_beta   90.00
_cell.angle_gamma   90.00
#
_symmetry.space_group_name_H-M   'P 1'
#
loop_
_entity.id
_entity.type
_entity.pdbx_description
1 polymer ?
#
loop_
_entity_poly.entity_id
_entity_poly.type
_entity_poly.pdbx_seq_one_letter_code
_entity_poly.pdbx_strand_id
1 'polypeptide(L)'
;MSEHEHPTFNANKIMITLMVLTAIEVAWGSLVPYDWKFALWGGLLAFAMWKGILIFMYFMHMKFEGWICKALIAPTPILIAVVFFALLPDIALNDRLIHEVGDQLDPVDGTIVEIGYGSRAVNPAAHK
;
A
#
# COMPACT_ATOMS: atom_id res chain seq x y z
N MET A 1 18.47 21.91 -42.68
CA MET A 1 17.75 22.35 -41.48
C MET A 1 16.58 21.40 -41.32
N SER A 2 16.85 20.21 -40.75
CA SER A 2 15.84 19.17 -40.56
C SER A 2 15.03 19.53 -39.33
N GLU A 3 13.74 19.76 -39.54
CA GLU A 3 12.73 20.01 -38.53
C GLU A 3 12.81 18.91 -37.46
N HIS A 4 13.25 19.27 -36.25
CA HIS A 4 13.13 18.42 -35.09
C HIS A 4 11.67 18.47 -34.64
N GLU A 5 10.87 17.46 -35.02
CA GLU A 5 9.57 17.21 -34.39
C GLU A 5 9.81 17.03 -32.89
N HIS A 6 9.54 18.07 -32.11
CA HIS A 6 9.48 17.96 -30.66
C HIS A 6 8.30 17.02 -30.35
N PRO A 7 8.51 15.84 -29.74
CA PRO A 7 7.40 15.04 -29.25
C PRO A 7 6.75 15.85 -28.14
N THR A 8 5.67 16.57 -28.46
CA THR A 8 4.92 17.36 -27.49
C THR A 8 4.23 16.39 -26.54
N PHE A 9 4.96 16.05 -25.48
CA PHE A 9 4.46 15.24 -24.39
C PHE A 9 3.25 15.95 -23.78
N ASN A 10 2.07 15.43 -24.08
CA ASN A 10 0.81 16.02 -23.65
C ASN A 10 0.47 15.53 -22.23
N ALA A 11 1.22 16.00 -21.24
CA ALA A 11 1.06 15.66 -19.81
C ALA A 11 -0.40 15.77 -19.34
N ASN A 12 -1.12 16.77 -19.86
CA ASN A 12 -2.53 17.00 -19.57
C ASN A 12 -3.42 15.80 -19.92
N LYS A 13 -3.14 15.06 -21.00
CA LYS A 13 -3.91 13.87 -21.37
C LYS A 13 -3.71 12.74 -20.36
N ILE A 14 -2.47 12.50 -19.92
CA ILE A 14 -2.15 11.48 -18.93
C ILE A 14 -2.81 11.82 -17.58
N MET A 15 -2.78 13.09 -17.18
CA MET A 15 -3.41 13.55 -15.94
C MET A 15 -4.93 13.31 -15.95
N ILE A 16 -5.61 13.61 -17.05
CA ILE A 16 -7.05 13.35 -17.20
C ILE A 16 -7.33 11.84 -17.16
N THR A 17 -6.52 11.03 -17.83
CA THR A 17 -6.66 9.57 -17.78
C THR A 17 -6.53 9.02 -16.36
N LEU A 18 -5.57 9.52 -15.57
CA LEU A 18 -5.40 9.12 -14.16
C LEU A 18 -6.58 9.55 -13.30
N MET A 19 -7.12 10.74 -13.52
CA MET A 19 -8.31 11.23 -12.83
C MET A 19 -9.51 10.32 -13.11
N VAL A 20 -9.76 9.99 -14.37
CA VAL A 20 -10.84 9.07 -14.76
C VAL A 20 -10.64 7.68 -14.15
N LEU A 21 -9.40 7.17 -14.16
CA LEU A 21 -9.08 5.88 -13.58
C LEU A 21 -9.33 5.84 -12.07
N THR A 22 -9.08 6.96 -11.38
CA THR A 22 -9.38 7.13 -9.95
C THR A 22 -10.88 7.16 -9.70
N ALA A 23 -11.65 7.86 -10.55
CA ALA A 23 -13.11 7.86 -10.45
C ALA A 23 -13.71 6.46 -10.64
N ILE A 24 -13.18 5.68 -11.60
CA ILE A 24 -13.59 4.28 -11.84
C ILE A 24 -13.26 3.39 -10.63
N GLU A 25 -12.08 3.55 -10.04
CA GLU A 25 -11.68 2.78 -8.86
C GLU A 25 -12.59 3.08 -7.65
N VAL A 26 -12.93 4.35 -7.42
CA VAL A 26 -13.89 4.74 -6.36
C VAL A 26 -15.26 4.13 -6.63
N ALA A 27 -15.73 4.18 -7.88
CA ALA A 27 -16.98 3.53 -8.27
C ALA A 27 -16.91 2.01 -8.06
N TRP A 28 -15.80 1.37 -8.41
CA TRP A 28 -15.59 -0.07 -8.19
C TRP A 28 -15.61 -0.44 -6.70
N GLY A 29 -14.94 0.33 -5.85
CA GLY A 29 -14.95 0.14 -4.40
C GLY A 29 -16.31 0.38 -3.76
N SER A 30 -17.15 1.24 -4.36
CA SER A 30 -18.48 1.56 -3.84
C SER A 30 -19.60 0.65 -4.35
N LEU A 31 -19.48 0.11 -5.57
CA LEU A 31 -20.55 -0.66 -6.23
C LEU A 31 -20.39 -2.17 -6.04
N VAL A 32 -19.17 -2.66 -5.79
CA VAL A 32 -18.93 -4.10 -5.64
C VAL A 32 -19.31 -4.56 -4.23
N PRO A 33 -20.20 -5.56 -4.09
CA PRO A 33 -20.60 -6.09 -2.79
C PRO A 33 -19.43 -6.77 -2.08
N TYR A 34 -19.38 -6.59 -0.75
CA TYR A 34 -18.27 -7.03 0.11
C TYR A 34 -18.12 -8.56 0.20
N ASP A 35 -19.13 -9.33 -0.22
CA ASP A 35 -19.09 -10.79 -0.27
C ASP A 35 -17.96 -11.31 -1.18
N TRP A 36 -17.59 -10.56 -2.21
CA TRP A 36 -16.48 -10.94 -3.10
C TRP A 36 -15.18 -10.23 -2.75
N LYS A 37 -14.67 -10.49 -1.54
CA LYS A 37 -13.42 -9.92 -1.03
C LYS A 37 -12.27 -10.02 -2.03
N PHE A 38 -12.05 -11.19 -2.64
CA PHE A 38 -10.96 -11.37 -3.60
C PHE A 38 -11.09 -10.52 -4.87
N ALA A 39 -12.31 -10.33 -5.40
CA ALA A 39 -12.51 -9.49 -6.58
C ALA A 39 -12.36 -7.99 -6.26
N LEU A 40 -12.78 -7.58 -5.06
CA LEU A 40 -12.61 -6.21 -4.59
C LEU A 40 -11.12 -5.90 -4.41
N TRP A 41 -10.40 -6.73 -3.65
CA TRP A 41 -8.96 -6.57 -3.42
C TRP A 41 -8.14 -6.68 -4.72
N GLY A 42 -8.41 -7.69 -5.55
CA GLY A 42 -7.71 -7.89 -6.81
C GLY A 42 -7.95 -6.76 -7.81
N GLY A 43 -9.20 -6.28 -7.90
CA GLY A 43 -9.57 -5.15 -8.75
C GLY A 43 -8.87 -3.86 -8.32
N LEU A 44 -8.91 -3.52 -7.03
CA LEU A 44 -8.23 -2.34 -6.49
C LEU A 44 -6.72 -2.41 -6.73
N LEU A 45 -6.10 -3.56 -6.49
CA LEU A 45 -4.67 -3.75 -6.70
C LEU A 45 -4.28 -3.60 -8.18
N ALA A 46 -5.09 -4.12 -9.11
CA ALA A 46 -4.87 -3.98 -10.53
C ALA A 46 -4.96 -2.51 -10.99
N PHE A 47 -5.98 -1.77 -10.53
CA PHE A 47 -6.10 -0.33 -10.81
C PHE A 47 -4.93 0.47 -10.22
N ALA A 48 -4.49 0.13 -9.01
CA ALA A 48 -3.34 0.74 -8.38
C ALA A 48 -2.05 0.50 -9.19
N MET A 49 -1.80 -0.74 -9.63
CA MET A 49 -0.63 -1.06 -10.47
C MET A 49 -0.66 -0.30 -11.80
N TRP A 50 -1.82 -0.24 -12.45
CA TRP A 50 -1.94 0.47 -13.73
C TRP A 50 -1.65 1.97 -13.59
N LYS A 51 -2.21 2.62 -12.56
CA LYS A 51 -1.88 4.03 -12.23
C LYS A 51 -0.39 4.21 -11.97
N GLY A 52 0.21 3.30 -11.19
CA GLY A 52 1.64 3.32 -10.89
C GLY A 52 2.51 3.27 -12.14
N ILE A 53 2.17 2.38 -13.09
CA ILE A 53 2.89 2.25 -14.37
C ILE A 53 2.75 3.53 -15.20
N LEU A 54 1.55 4.11 -15.28
CA LEU A 54 1.33 5.37 -16.00
C LEU A 54 2.15 6.52 -15.39
N ILE A 55 2.19 6.63 -14.06
CA ILE A 55 2.99 7.64 -13.35
C ILE A 55 4.48 7.42 -13.61
N PHE A 56 4.95 6.19 -13.46
CA PHE A 56 6.35 5.82 -13.68
C PHE A 56 6.81 6.10 -15.11
N MET A 57 6.01 5.74 -16.11
CA MET A 57 6.39 5.94 -17.51
C MET A 57 6.33 7.41 -17.92
N TYR A 58 5.32 8.15 -17.48
CA TYR A 58 5.02 9.49 -18.03
C TYR A 58 5.39 10.65 -17.11
N PHE A 59 5.18 10.55 -15.80
CA PHE A 59 5.50 11.64 -14.85
C PHE A 59 6.93 11.57 -14.32
N MET A 60 7.50 10.37 -14.17
CA MET A 60 8.92 10.21 -13.86
C MET A 60 9.82 10.28 -15.10
N HIS A 61 9.28 10.65 -16.27
CA HIS A 61 9.99 10.75 -17.56
C HIS A 61 10.79 9.52 -18.00
N MET A 62 10.62 8.38 -17.33
CA MET A 62 11.37 7.14 -17.62
C MET A 62 11.16 6.66 -19.04
N LYS A 63 10.03 6.99 -19.69
CA LYS A 63 9.83 6.69 -21.11
C LYS A 63 10.86 7.35 -22.03
N PHE A 64 11.34 8.54 -21.67
CA PHE A 64 12.22 9.38 -22.50
C PHE A 64 13.69 9.36 -22.04
N GLU A 65 13.97 8.83 -20.85
CA GLU A 65 15.34 8.68 -20.35
C GLU A 65 16.04 7.39 -20.82
N GLY A 66 17.37 7.42 -20.74
CA GLY A 66 18.25 6.32 -21.13
C GLY A 66 18.07 5.06 -20.28
N TRP A 67 18.52 3.93 -20.83
CA TRP A 67 18.38 2.61 -20.20
C TRP A 67 19.01 2.51 -18.81
N ILE A 68 20.00 3.35 -18.50
CA ILE A 68 20.69 3.40 -17.20
C ILE A 68 19.74 3.79 -16.06
N CYS A 69 18.90 4.82 -16.24
CA CYS A 69 17.92 5.22 -15.22
C CYS A 69 16.91 4.10 -14.96
N LYS A 70 16.45 3.42 -16.03
CA LYS A 70 15.53 2.27 -15.94
C LYS A 70 16.15 1.11 -15.15
N ALA A 71 17.42 0.80 -15.40
CA ALA A 71 18.14 -0.25 -14.70
C ALA A 71 18.32 0.06 -13.21
N LEU A 72 18.49 1.33 -12.84
CA LEU A 72 18.64 1.77 -11.45
C LEU A 72 17.33 1.65 -10.64
N ILE A 73 16.18 1.92 -11.24
CA ILE A 73 14.86 1.86 -10.54
C ILE A 73 14.22 0.46 -10.59
N ALA A 74 14.57 -0.37 -11.59
CA ALA A 74 14.07 -1.74 -11.69
C ALA A 74 14.21 -2.61 -10.41
N PRO A 75 15.30 -2.55 -9.62
CA PRO A 75 15.41 -3.35 -8.39
C PRO A 75 14.57 -2.84 -7.22
N THR A 76 14.14 -1.57 -7.22
CA THR A 76 13.40 -0.96 -6.11
C THR A 76 12.08 -1.69 -5.78
N PRO A 77 11.18 -1.97 -6.75
CA PRO A 77 9.94 -2.72 -6.46
C PRO A 77 10.22 -4.15 -6.00
N ILE A 78 11.30 -4.77 -6.48
CA ILE A 78 11.72 -6.11 -6.05
C ILE A 78 12.15 -6.07 -4.58
N LEU A 79 12.95 -5.07 -4.20
CA LEU A 79 13.41 -4.92 -2.82
C LEU A 79 12.24 -4.66 -1.87
N ILE A 80 11.28 -3.82 -2.26
CA ILE A 80 10.05 -3.59 -1.50
C ILE A 80 9.28 -4.89 -1.32
N ALA A 81 9.11 -5.68 -2.38
CA ALA A 81 8.42 -6.97 -2.30
C ALA A 81 9.14 -7.93 -1.33
N VAL A 82 10.48 -8.04 -1.42
CA VAL A 82 11.28 -8.88 -0.52
C VAL A 82 11.09 -8.47 0.94
N VAL A 83 11.18 -7.17 1.24
CA VAL A 83 10.97 -6.64 2.61
C VAL A 83 9.54 -6.92 3.08
N PHE A 84 8.55 -6.69 2.23
CA PHE A 84 7.15 -6.94 2.56
C PHE A 84 6.89 -8.42 2.90
N PHE A 85 7.37 -9.35 2.07
CA PHE A 85 7.20 -10.78 2.31
C PHE A 85 8.01 -11.28 3.51
N ALA A 86 9.19 -10.70 3.76
CA ALA A 86 10.00 -11.04 4.93
C ALA A 86 9.32 -10.61 6.24
N LEU A 87 8.63 -9.46 6.25
CA LEU A 87 7.90 -8.94 7.40
C LEU A 87 6.49 -9.53 7.55
N LEU A 88 5.91 -10.06 6.48
CA LEU A 88 4.56 -10.62 6.48
C LEU A 88 4.33 -11.67 7.58
N PRO A 89 5.19 -12.69 7.81
CA PRO A 89 4.97 -13.64 8.90
C PRO A 89 5.08 -12.98 10.28
N ASP A 90 5.97 -12.00 10.44
CA ASP A 90 6.18 -11.30 11.72
C ASP A 90 5.01 -10.37 12.08
N ILE A 91 4.32 -9.82 11.08
CA ILE A 91 3.13 -8.99 11.31
C ILE A 91 1.86 -9.86 11.40
N ALA A 92 1.75 -10.90 10.56
CA ALA A 92 0.52 -11.69 10.45
C ALA A 92 0.37 -12.78 11.52
N LEU A 93 1.47 -13.28 12.09
CA LEU A 93 1.45 -14.36 13.08
C LEU A 93 1.82 -13.90 14.50
N ASN A 94 1.96 -12.59 14.70
CA ASN A 94 2.38 -12.05 15.99
C ASN A 94 1.16 -11.63 16.82
N ASP A 95 0.75 -12.53 17.71
CA ASP A 95 -0.36 -12.35 18.63
C ASP A 95 -0.17 -11.17 19.61
N ARG A 96 1.07 -10.65 19.76
CA ARG A 96 1.34 -9.51 20.64
C ARG A 96 0.86 -8.17 20.07
N LEU A 97 0.56 -8.07 18.76
CA LEU A 97 0.01 -6.84 18.18
C LEU A 97 -1.48 -6.64 18.48
N ILE A 98 -2.17 -7.66 18.98
CA ILE A 98 -3.60 -7.60 19.31
C ILE A 98 -3.73 -7.32 20.81
N HIS A 99 -3.64 -6.06 21.19
CA HIS A 99 -3.85 -5.59 22.56
C HIS A 99 -4.72 -4.33 22.57
N GLU A 100 -5.44 -4.09 23.66
CA GLU A 100 -6.26 -2.90 23.83
C GLU A 100 -5.37 -1.67 24.11
N VAL A 101 -5.81 -0.49 23.71
CA VAL A 101 -5.04 0.75 23.92
C VAL A 101 -4.95 1.01 25.43
N GLY A 102 -3.77 0.82 26.02
CA GLY A 102 -3.53 0.93 27.46
C GLY A 102 -3.13 -0.36 28.16
N ASP A 103 -3.12 -1.51 27.48
CA ASP A 103 -2.73 -2.83 28.04
C ASP A 103 -1.23 -2.89 28.45
N GLN A 104 -0.45 -1.89 28.05
CA GLN A 104 0.95 -1.71 28.44
C GLN A 104 1.11 -0.97 29.78
N LEU A 105 0.04 -0.40 30.35
CA LEU A 105 0.09 0.36 31.60
C LEU A 105 -0.55 -0.44 32.72
N ASP A 106 0.16 -0.59 33.84
CA ASP A 106 -0.44 -1.12 35.06
C ASP A 106 -1.58 -0.19 35.52
N PRO A 107 -2.83 -0.68 35.64
CA PRO A 107 -3.97 0.14 36.07
C PRO A 107 -3.79 0.80 37.45
N VAL A 108 -2.90 0.27 38.28
CA VAL A 108 -2.68 0.71 39.66
C VAL A 108 -1.51 1.68 39.77
N ASP A 109 -0.39 1.38 39.11
CA ASP A 109 0.87 2.11 39.27
C ASP A 109 1.28 2.93 38.04
N GLY A 110 0.60 2.77 36.89
CA GLY A 110 0.92 3.48 35.65
C GLY A 110 2.29 3.13 35.05
N THR A 111 2.91 2.06 35.51
CA THR A 111 4.21 1.58 35.03
C THR A 111 4.05 0.74 33.77
N ILE A 112 5.09 0.69 32.93
CA ILE A 112 5.06 -0.07 31.67
C ILE A 112 5.29 -1.55 31.99
N VAL A 113 4.28 -2.39 31.79
CA VAL A 113 4.36 -3.85 31.96
C VAL A 113 4.60 -4.56 30.63
N GLU A 114 5.35 -5.66 30.66
CA GLU A 114 5.65 -6.44 29.45
C GLU A 114 4.36 -7.14 28.94
N ILE A 115 4.00 -6.92 27.66
CA ILE A 115 2.83 -7.57 27.05
C ILE A 115 3.06 -9.08 27.02
N GLY A 116 2.36 -9.82 27.89
CA GLY A 116 2.38 -11.27 27.96
C GLY A 116 1.86 -11.92 26.67
N TYR A 117 2.34 -13.13 26.37
CA TYR A 117 1.88 -13.89 25.21
C TYR A 117 0.39 -14.21 25.36
N GLY A 118 -0.46 -13.65 24.49
CA GLY A 118 -1.90 -13.89 24.48
C GLY A 118 -2.66 -13.24 25.65
N SER A 119 -2.67 -11.90 25.72
CA SER A 119 -3.49 -11.08 26.64
C SER A 119 -5.01 -11.21 26.45
N ARG A 120 -5.51 -12.44 26.21
CA ARG A 120 -6.77 -12.94 26.77
C ARG A 120 -6.55 -13.50 28.18
N ALA A 121 -5.53 -13.04 28.91
CA ALA A 121 -5.51 -13.19 30.36
C ALA A 121 -6.64 -12.35 30.92
N VAL A 122 -7.82 -12.99 31.01
CA VAL A 122 -8.98 -12.62 31.82
C VAL A 122 -8.52 -11.75 32.97
N ASN A 123 -8.92 -10.48 32.97
CA ASN A 123 -8.83 -9.65 34.16
C ASN A 123 -9.82 -10.24 35.18
N PRO A 124 -9.37 -10.93 36.26
CA PRO A 124 -10.29 -11.45 37.26
C PRO A 124 -10.93 -10.32 38.10
N ALA A 125 -10.51 -9.07 37.91
CA ALA A 125 -11.06 -7.90 38.61
C ALA A 125 -12.15 -7.15 37.82
N ALA A 126 -12.47 -7.55 36.59
CA ALA A 126 -13.61 -6.97 35.84
C ALA A 126 -14.97 -7.50 36.30
N HIS A 127 -14.99 -8.37 37.32
CA HIS A 127 -16.20 -8.95 37.90
C HIS A 127 -16.17 -8.79 39.44
N LYS A 128 -16.22 -7.54 39.92
CA LYS A 128 -16.68 -7.22 41.28
C LYS A 128 -17.31 -5.84 41.34
#